data_AF-A0A5N7D839-F1
#
_entry.id   AF-A0A5N7D839-F1
#
_cell.length_a   1.000
_cell.length_b   1.000
_cell.length_c   1.000
_cell.angle_alpha   90.00
_cell.angle_beta   90.00
_cell.angle_gamma   90.00
#
_symmetry.space_group_name_H-M   'P 1'
#
loop_
_entity.id
_entity.type
_entity.pdbx_description
1 polymer ?
#
loop_
_entity_poly.entity_id
_entity_poly.type
_entity_poly.pdbx_seq_one_letter_code
_entity_poly.pdbx_strand_id
1 'polypeptide(L)'
;MTLTTRRPTTLGDSINRRVINEQLLTDAAFLPKEYTVTLEAGRFLCASDVGGGYSDSPRYGARLSFDKSPYPPREEWKETGGGVGANRFWEWREFCSRRVPEKTGLFSWILGSLES
;
A
#
# COMPACT_ATOMS: atom_id res chain seq x y z
N MET A 1 -14.13 7.59 -5.16
CA MET A 1 -12.91 7.31 -5.95
C MET A 1 -13.27 6.37 -7.10
N THR A 2 -12.61 6.50 -8.26
CA THR A 2 -12.93 5.74 -9.48
C THR A 2 -11.64 5.29 -10.16
N LEU A 3 -11.57 4.01 -10.56
CA LEU A 3 -10.47 3.51 -11.39
C LEU A 3 -10.72 3.86 -12.87
N THR A 4 -9.66 3.95 -13.67
CA THR A 4 -9.78 4.32 -15.09
C THR A 4 -9.32 3.19 -15.99
N THR A 5 -10.02 2.96 -17.09
CA THR A 5 -9.59 2.05 -18.16
C THR A 5 -8.45 2.64 -19.00
N ARG A 6 -8.27 3.96 -18.99
CA ARG A 6 -7.23 4.64 -19.78
C ARG A 6 -5.83 4.18 -19.36
N ARG A 7 -5.02 3.81 -20.36
CA ARG A 7 -3.60 3.50 -20.15
C ARG A 7 -2.78 4.78 -19.94
N PRO A 8 -1.88 4.84 -18.95
CA PRO A 8 -0.98 5.98 -18.78
C PRO A 8 -0.07 6.14 -20.00
N THR A 9 -0.12 7.29 -20.66
CA THR A 9 0.74 7.59 -21.83
C THR A 9 2.16 7.98 -21.42
N THR A 10 2.36 8.36 -20.17
CA THR A 10 3.65 8.82 -19.62
C THR A 10 4.67 7.70 -19.41
N LEU A 11 4.25 6.43 -19.49
CA LEU A 11 5.11 5.26 -19.26
C LEU A 11 5.65 4.62 -20.55
N GLY A 12 5.38 5.25 -21.70
CA GLY A 12 5.83 4.81 -23.02
C GLY A 12 5.34 3.41 -23.42
N ASP A 13 5.92 2.83 -24.47
CA ASP A 13 5.46 1.56 -25.06
C ASP A 13 5.49 0.36 -24.11
N SER A 14 6.26 0.44 -23.03
CA SER A 14 6.35 -0.62 -22.03
C SER A 14 4.99 -0.93 -21.39
N ILE A 15 4.12 0.08 -21.25
CA ILE A 15 2.80 -0.08 -20.64
C ILE A 15 1.83 -0.85 -21.54
N ASN A 16 2.01 -0.77 -22.86
CA ASN A 16 1.17 -1.44 -23.84
C ASN A 16 1.38 -2.96 -23.83
N ARG A 17 2.55 -3.42 -23.36
CA ARG A 17 2.88 -4.84 -23.21
C ARG A 17 2.40 -5.44 -21.89
N ARG A 18 1.88 -4.62 -20.97
CA ARG A 18 1.38 -5.10 -19.67
C ARG A 18 -0.12 -5.41 -19.74
N VAL A 19 -0.51 -6.45 -19.03
CA VAL A 19 -1.90 -6.79 -18.74
C VAL A 19 -2.34 -5.92 -17.57
N ILE A 20 -3.20 -4.92 -17.84
CA ILE A 20 -3.67 -3.93 -16.85
C ILE A 20 -5.15 -3.60 -17.09
N ASN A 21 -5.76 -2.88 -16.14
CA ASN A 21 -7.10 -2.31 -16.27
C ASN A 21 -8.14 -3.34 -16.74
N GLU A 22 -8.85 -3.05 -17.84
CA GLU A 22 -9.92 -3.88 -18.41
C GLU A 22 -9.46 -5.28 -18.81
N GLN A 23 -8.16 -5.54 -18.92
CA GLN A 23 -7.65 -6.89 -19.17
C GLN A 23 -7.59 -7.73 -17.88
N LEU A 24 -7.42 -7.11 -16.71
CA LEU A 24 -7.39 -7.79 -15.41
C LEU A 24 -8.71 -7.71 -14.65
N LEU A 25 -9.50 -6.67 -14.91
CA LEU A 25 -10.65 -6.28 -14.09
C LEU A 25 -11.94 -6.36 -14.89
N THR A 26 -13.01 -6.68 -14.19
CA THR A 26 -14.39 -6.58 -14.69
C THR A 26 -14.85 -5.13 -14.72
N ASP A 27 -15.95 -4.84 -15.44
CA ASP A 27 -16.49 -3.48 -15.56
C ASP A 27 -16.92 -2.89 -14.21
N ALA A 28 -17.34 -3.73 -13.26
CA ALA A 28 -17.69 -3.32 -11.90
C ALA A 28 -16.52 -2.62 -11.16
N ALA A 29 -15.28 -2.95 -11.51
CA ALA A 29 -14.10 -2.29 -10.93
C ALA A 29 -14.02 -0.79 -11.21
N PHE A 30 -14.61 -0.35 -12.31
CA PHE A 30 -14.57 1.04 -12.77
C PHE A 30 -15.78 1.85 -12.32
N LEU A 31 -16.74 1.24 -11.60
CA LEU A 31 -17.81 1.99 -10.96
C LEU A 31 -17.26 2.84 -9.81
N PRO A 32 -17.78 4.05 -9.59
CA PRO A 32 -17.41 4.88 -8.46
C PRO A 32 -17.66 4.16 -7.13
N LYS A 33 -16.70 4.30 -6.20
CA LYS A 33 -16.76 3.73 -4.86
C LYS A 33 -16.57 4.82 -3.80
N GLU A 34 -17.36 4.76 -2.74
CA GLU A 34 -17.25 5.65 -1.57
C GLU A 34 -16.43 4.98 -0.47
N TYR A 35 -15.65 5.78 0.26
CA TYR A 35 -14.76 5.33 1.32
C TYR A 35 -14.77 6.33 2.46
N THR A 36 -14.62 5.80 3.67
CA THR A 36 -14.20 6.61 4.82
C THR A 36 -12.71 6.45 4.99
N VAL A 37 -11.98 7.57 5.01
CA VAL A 37 -10.52 7.59 5.04
C VAL A 37 -10.04 8.34 6.26
N THR A 38 -9.06 7.78 6.96
CA THR A 38 -8.40 8.41 8.11
C THR A 38 -6.91 8.57 7.83
N LEU A 39 -6.36 9.74 8.17
CA LEU A 39 -4.93 10.01 8.12
C LEU A 39 -4.40 10.19 9.54
N GLU A 40 -3.46 9.35 9.94
CA GLU A 40 -2.84 9.36 11.26
C GLU A 40 -1.35 9.71 11.15
N ALA A 41 -0.85 10.49 12.10
CA ALA A 41 0.58 10.72 12.30
C ALA A 41 1.08 9.83 13.46
N GLY A 42 2.24 9.20 13.30
CA GLY A 42 2.73 8.23 14.29
C GLY A 42 3.97 7.48 13.81
N ARG A 43 4.16 6.26 14.33
CA ARG A 43 5.27 5.36 13.93
C ARG A 43 4.71 4.00 13.57
N PHE A 44 4.41 3.80 12.30
CA PHE A 44 3.71 2.62 11.80
C PHE A 44 4.64 1.64 11.08
N LEU A 45 4.24 0.38 11.04
CA LEU A 45 4.72 -0.61 10.07
C LEU A 45 3.69 -0.69 8.95
N CYS A 46 4.10 -0.86 7.69
CA CYS A 46 3.13 -1.00 6.60
C CYS A 46 2.72 -2.45 6.37
N ALA A 47 1.48 -2.63 5.90
CA ALA A 47 0.93 -3.94 5.54
C ALA A 47 1.79 -4.68 4.50
N SER A 48 2.45 -3.94 3.59
CA SER A 48 3.40 -4.50 2.61
C SER A 48 4.64 -5.14 3.23
N ASP A 49 4.96 -4.79 4.48
CA ASP A 49 6.23 -5.15 5.13
C ASP A 49 6.06 -6.31 6.13
N VAL A 50 4.83 -6.84 6.28
CA VAL A 50 4.49 -7.89 7.26
C VAL A 50 5.07 -9.27 6.89
N GLY A 51 5.64 -9.41 5.68
CA GLY A 51 6.33 -10.64 5.23
C GLY A 51 7.82 -10.73 5.55
N GLY A 52 8.47 -9.61 5.89
CA GLY A 52 9.88 -9.56 6.32
C GLY A 52 9.97 -9.60 7.85
N GLY A 53 11.02 -10.20 8.40
CA GLY A 53 11.24 -10.26 9.84
C GLY A 53 11.05 -8.90 10.51
N TYR A 54 10.25 -8.86 11.59
CA TYR A 54 9.74 -7.66 12.25
C TYR A 54 10.83 -6.66 12.69
N SER A 55 12.07 -7.11 12.88
CA SER A 55 13.19 -6.28 13.37
C SER A 55 13.70 -5.28 12.35
N ASP A 56 13.64 -5.61 11.05
CA ASP A 56 14.31 -4.85 9.99
C ASP A 56 13.32 -4.05 9.13
N SER A 57 12.02 -4.18 9.40
CA SER A 57 10.98 -3.50 8.63
C SER A 57 10.97 -1.99 8.91
N PRO A 58 10.98 -1.15 7.86
CA PRO A 58 11.03 0.30 8.00
C PRO A 58 9.81 0.84 8.75
N ARG A 59 10.00 1.94 9.49
CA ARG A 59 8.92 2.64 10.17
C ARG A 59 8.49 3.87 9.38
N TYR A 60 7.22 4.22 9.47
CA TYR A 60 6.62 5.31 8.71
C TYR A 60 5.92 6.32 9.62
N GLY A 61 6.05 7.59 9.26
CA GLY A 61 5.58 8.74 10.04
C GLY A 61 4.09 9.05 9.88
N ALA A 62 3.47 8.52 8.84
CA ALA A 62 2.06 8.73 8.55
C ALA A 62 1.41 7.46 7.98
N ARG A 63 0.16 7.20 8.37
CA ARG A 63 -0.65 6.08 7.87
C ARG A 63 -2.00 6.60 7.37
N LEU A 64 -2.38 6.17 6.18
CA LEU A 64 -3.69 6.35 5.58
C LEU A 64 -4.45 5.02 5.71
N SER A 65 -5.63 5.05 6.32
CA SER A 65 -6.47 3.87 6.56
C SER A 65 -7.82 4.05 5.87
N PHE A 66 -8.26 3.03 5.16
CA PHE A 66 -9.58 2.96 4.54
C PHE A 66 -10.48 2.00 5.33
N ASP A 67 -11.78 2.30 5.39
CA ASP A 67 -12.80 1.41 5.97
C ASP A 67 -12.84 0.04 5.25
N LYS A 68 -12.64 0.06 3.94
CA LYS A 68 -12.51 -1.12 3.06
C LYS A 68 -11.38 -0.92 2.05
N SER A 69 -10.86 -2.01 1.48
CA SER A 69 -9.74 -1.93 0.54
C SER A 69 -10.03 -0.99 -0.64
N PRO A 70 -9.12 -0.08 -1.00
CA PRO A 70 -9.24 0.73 -2.20
C PRO A 70 -8.87 -0.05 -3.49
N TYR A 71 -8.29 -1.24 -3.37
CA TYR A 71 -8.15 -2.17 -4.50
C TYR A 71 -9.47 -2.89 -4.78
N PRO A 72 -9.74 -3.28 -6.05
CA PRO A 72 -10.94 -4.04 -6.39
C PRO A 72 -11.10 -5.29 -5.50
N PRO A 73 -12.30 -5.60 -4.98
CA PRO A 73 -12.59 -6.86 -4.29
C PRO A 73 -12.36 -8.06 -5.21
N ARG A 74 -12.21 -9.25 -4.62
CA ARG A 74 -11.83 -10.49 -5.34
C ARG A 74 -12.69 -10.74 -6.58
N GLU A 75 -13.98 -10.52 -6.48
CA GLU A 75 -14.99 -10.78 -7.52
C GLU A 75 -14.84 -9.86 -8.73
N GLU A 76 -14.22 -8.69 -8.53
CA GLU A 76 -13.98 -7.72 -9.59
C GLU A 76 -12.73 -8.03 -10.42
N TRP A 77 -11.92 -9.02 -10.02
CA TRP A 77 -10.78 -9.53 -10.78
C TRP A 77 -11.20 -10.70 -11.67
N LYS A 78 -10.86 -10.62 -12.96
CA LYS A 78 -11.12 -11.69 -13.93
C LYS A 78 -10.35 -12.96 -13.57
N GLU A 79 -9.10 -12.79 -13.18
CA GLU A 79 -8.21 -13.85 -12.69
C GLU A 79 -7.37 -13.32 -11.52
N THR A 80 -7.08 -14.18 -10.55
CA THR A 80 -6.24 -13.84 -9.38
C THR A 80 -5.00 -14.70 -9.28
N GLY A 81 -4.50 -15.20 -10.41
CA GLY A 81 -3.19 -15.85 -10.46
C GLY A 81 -2.05 -14.87 -10.15
N GLY A 82 -0.87 -15.42 -9.85
CA GLY A 82 0.35 -14.63 -9.66
C GLY A 82 0.30 -13.68 -8.46
N GLY A 83 0.89 -12.49 -8.62
CA GLY A 83 1.11 -11.54 -7.52
C GLY A 83 -0.16 -11.01 -6.86
N VAL A 84 -1.25 -10.86 -7.61
CA VAL A 84 -2.54 -10.35 -7.08
C VAL A 84 -3.11 -11.31 -6.04
N GLY A 85 -3.18 -12.60 -6.38
CA GLY A 85 -3.66 -13.63 -5.45
C GLY A 85 -2.70 -13.89 -4.31
N ALA A 86 -1.40 -13.97 -4.59
CA ALA A 86 -0.38 -14.25 -3.57
C ALA A 86 -0.35 -13.19 -2.46
N ASN A 87 -0.56 -11.92 -2.81
CA ASN A 87 -0.55 -10.81 -1.85
C ASN A 87 -1.95 -10.43 -1.35
N ARG A 88 -3.01 -11.01 -1.92
CA ARG A 88 -4.41 -10.72 -1.59
C ARG A 88 -4.68 -9.22 -1.50
N PHE A 89 -4.32 -8.47 -2.54
CA PHE A 89 -4.36 -6.99 -2.53
C PHE A 89 -5.72 -6.42 -2.11
N TRP A 90 -6.82 -7.14 -2.37
CA TRP A 90 -8.17 -6.77 -1.95
C TRP A 90 -8.38 -6.73 -0.43
N GLU A 91 -7.41 -7.16 0.37
CA GLU A 91 -7.43 -7.07 1.84
C GLU A 91 -6.66 -5.85 2.37
N TRP A 92 -5.89 -5.17 1.52
CA TRP A 92 -5.02 -4.09 1.95
C TRP A 92 -5.84 -2.83 2.20
N ARG A 93 -5.79 -2.31 3.43
CA ARG A 93 -6.54 -1.12 3.86
C ARG A 93 -5.67 0.00 4.40
N GLU A 94 -4.41 -0.30 4.69
CA GLU A 94 -3.49 0.63 5.32
C GLU A 94 -2.29 0.89 4.41
N PHE A 95 -1.99 2.17 4.20
CA PHE A 95 -0.88 2.62 3.37
C PHE A 95 -0.10 3.64 4.18
N CYS A 96 1.22 3.48 4.29
CA CYS A 96 2.03 4.45 5.02
C CYS A 96 2.98 5.22 4.12
N SER A 97 3.38 6.38 4.61
CA SER A 97 4.29 7.31 3.94
C SER A 97 5.23 7.94 4.95
N ARG A 98 6.22 8.71 4.45
CA ARG A 98 7.27 9.36 5.27
C ARG A 98 8.09 8.32 6.04
N ARG A 99 8.94 7.57 5.33
CA ARG A 99 9.88 6.65 5.98
C ARG A 99 10.67 7.42 7.05
N VAL A 100 10.64 6.91 8.26
CA VAL A 100 11.36 7.46 9.39
C VAL A 100 12.74 6.83 9.40
N PRO A 101 13.81 7.61 9.63
CA PRO A 101 15.14 7.04 9.82
C PRO A 101 15.11 5.93 10.86
N GLU A 102 15.73 4.80 10.55
CA GLU A 102 16.07 3.82 11.58
C GLU A 102 16.92 4.53 12.62
N LYS A 103 16.73 4.20 13.90
CA LYS A 103 17.63 4.69 14.95
C LYS A 103 18.97 3.98 14.78
N THR A 104 19.77 4.39 13.82
CA THR A 104 21.15 3.93 13.66
C THR A 104 22.04 4.75 14.59
N GLY A 105 22.50 4.10 15.66
CA GLY A 105 23.71 4.49 16.37
C GLY A 105 23.56 5.09 17.77
N LEU A 106 24.49 4.68 18.64
CA LEU A 106 25.14 5.26 19.83
C LEU A 106 24.80 6.69 20.37
N PHE A 107 23.73 7.37 19.98
CA PHE A 107 23.29 8.62 20.62
C PHE A 107 21.99 8.46 21.41
N SER A 108 21.26 7.36 21.21
CA SER A 108 20.08 7.02 22.01
C SER A 108 20.42 6.64 23.47
N TRP A 109 21.65 6.20 23.77
CA TRP A 109 22.06 5.83 25.14
C TRP A 109 22.57 7.04 25.94
N ILE A 110 23.19 8.03 25.29
CA ILE A 110 23.75 9.20 25.98
C ILE A 110 22.63 10.12 26.51
N LEU A 111 21.55 10.27 25.75
CA LEU A 111 20.40 11.07 26.19
C LEU A 111 19.50 10.34 27.20
N GLY A 112 19.58 9.01 27.30
CA GLY A 112 18.85 8.23 28.31
C GLY A 112 19.52 8.17 29.69
N SER A 113 20.81 8.53 29.78
CA SER A 113 21.58 8.50 31.04
C SER A 113 21.71 9.87 31.72
N LEU A 114 21.03 10.91 31.22
CA LEU A 114 21.01 12.24 31.86
C LEU A 114 19.67 12.58 32.53
N GLU A 115 18.71 11.66 32.51
CA GLU A 115 17.38 11.80 33.15
C GLU A 115 17.13 10.70 34.20
N SER A 116 18.16 10.29 34.93
CA SER A 116 18.06 9.36 36.08
C SER A 116 18.74 9.92 37.32
#